data_AF-A0A4D4LQH4-F1
#
_entry.id   AF-A0A4D4LQH4-F1
#
_cell.length_a   1.000
_cell.length_b   1.000
_cell.length_c   1.000
_cell.angle_alpha   90.00
_cell.angle_beta   90.00
_cell.angle_gamma   90.00
#
_symmetry.space_group_name_H-M   'P 1'
#
loop_
_entity.id
_entity.type
_entity.pdbx_description
1 polymer ?
#
loop_
_entity_poly.entity_id
_entity_poly.type
_entity_poly.pdbx_seq_one_letter_code
_entity_poly.pdbx_strand_id
1 'polypeptide(L)'
;MREPSEGAAHCRLEHADQLLRYPFGFPGSPCLHQHTRGYVMEELGEDHDDGTVARVAAIDIAKASGMVCLRVPHDTIEGRRVQKVWTVASTTNTILELGDRLVCQGVERVVMEATGSYGRPFFYLLEARGLDCWLVNARDVQNVPGRPKTDKLDTVWLAKLAERGMVRASFVPPKPVRQLRDYTRTRTVFVHERTRHKHRVDKALQDAQIKLSGVVSDLFGMSGRAMLDAMVAGERTPRTLADLAKDNLVKKKPTLIEALTGQFEDHHARLLRVLLGTVDHLTAQIDELDRLIAFTLEEITTPPGGTCTGDEGAAVSARALAEKLDAVPGIGPATAQIILAAIGADMSRFPTPEHLVSWAKLCPRTIQSGAKNSAGPAGQGNPWLKGALGEAANAAARTDTFLGARYRRIVKRRGHAKALVAVARSILVIAWHLINDPDASYQELGADWHRRHLDPARKTRDLVRQLQALGHQVALTPA
;
A
#
# COMPACT_ATOMS: atom_id res chain seq x y z
N MET A 1 38.84 5.49 -50.21
CA MET A 1 37.57 4.88 -50.65
C MET A 1 37.30 3.67 -49.79
N ARG A 2 36.20 3.72 -49.02
CA ARG A 2 35.29 2.65 -48.54
C ARG A 2 35.83 1.33 -47.95
N GLU A 3 35.48 1.15 -46.67
CA GLU A 3 35.03 -0.10 -45.98
C GLU A 3 33.82 -0.79 -46.69
N PRO A 4 33.18 -1.86 -46.14
CA PRO A 4 33.64 -3.13 -45.53
C PRO A 4 32.76 -4.35 -45.98
N SER A 5 33.02 -5.59 -45.52
CA SER A 5 31.96 -6.62 -45.29
C SER A 5 32.51 -7.90 -44.64
N GLU A 6 31.82 -8.37 -43.59
CA GLU A 6 31.37 -9.76 -43.31
C GLU A 6 32.39 -10.93 -43.40
N GLY A 7 32.35 -11.97 -42.58
CA GLY A 7 31.33 -12.49 -41.68
C GLY A 7 31.83 -13.81 -41.09
N ALA A 8 31.29 -14.13 -39.92
CA ALA A 8 31.74 -15.18 -39.02
C ALA A 8 31.55 -16.62 -39.54
N ALA A 9 32.48 -17.50 -39.13
CA ALA A 9 32.31 -18.93 -39.16
C ALA A 9 31.73 -19.44 -37.82
N HIS A 10 30.69 -20.27 -37.93
CA HIS A 10 30.21 -21.19 -36.90
C HIS A 10 31.34 -22.01 -36.25
N CYS A 11 31.25 -22.34 -34.96
CA CYS A 11 30.68 -23.63 -34.51
C CYS A 11 31.00 -23.93 -33.01
N ARG A 12 30.04 -24.61 -32.38
CA ARG A 12 30.10 -25.43 -31.15
C ARG A 12 29.97 -24.73 -29.78
N LEU A 13 28.71 -24.70 -29.34
CA LEU A 13 28.30 -24.86 -27.95
C LEU A 13 28.39 -26.35 -27.58
N GLU A 14 29.17 -26.67 -26.55
CA GLU A 14 29.01 -27.88 -25.75
C GLU A 14 28.71 -27.45 -24.31
N HIS A 15 27.69 -28.08 -23.74
CA HIS A 15 27.18 -27.89 -22.39
C HIS A 15 28.18 -28.37 -21.33
N ALA A 16 28.37 -27.57 -20.27
CA ALA A 16 28.66 -28.10 -18.94
C ALA A 16 28.34 -27.05 -17.86
N ASP A 17 27.45 -27.44 -16.95
CA ASP A 17 27.36 -27.06 -15.54
C ASP A 17 27.65 -25.61 -15.13
N GLN A 18 26.61 -24.90 -14.67
CA GLN A 18 26.81 -23.84 -13.68
C GLN A 18 25.63 -23.71 -12.71
N LEU A 19 25.85 -24.31 -11.53
CA LEU A 19 25.19 -24.04 -10.27
C LEU A 19 25.25 -22.53 -9.95
N LEU A 20 24.13 -21.83 -10.10
CA LEU A 20 23.96 -20.44 -9.65
C LEU A 20 23.86 -20.38 -8.12
N ARG A 21 25.01 -20.21 -7.46
CA ARG A 21 25.10 -19.75 -6.07
C ARG A 21 25.01 -18.22 -6.04
N TYR A 22 23.89 -17.67 -5.57
CA TYR A 22 23.79 -16.27 -5.16
C TYR A 22 24.37 -16.07 -3.74
N PRO A 23 25.41 -15.24 -3.53
CA PRO A 23 25.88 -14.92 -2.20
C PRO A 23 25.05 -13.80 -1.58
N PHE A 24 24.31 -14.12 -0.53
CA PHE A 24 23.74 -13.13 0.40
C PHE A 24 24.86 -12.56 1.28
N GLY A 25 25.28 -11.32 1.03
CA GLY A 25 26.20 -10.56 1.90
C GLY A 25 25.49 -9.41 2.62
N PHE A 26 25.32 -9.50 3.95
CA PHE A 26 25.01 -8.35 4.80
C PHE A 26 26.27 -7.51 5.03
N PRO A 27 26.20 -6.16 5.07
CA PRO A 27 27.37 -5.31 5.27
C PRO A 27 27.88 -5.42 6.72
N GLY A 28 29.07 -6.00 6.88
CA GLY A 28 29.91 -5.92 8.07
C GLY A 28 30.90 -4.75 7.95
N SER A 29 31.24 -4.15 9.10
CA SER A 29 32.22 -3.06 9.24
C SER A 29 33.56 -3.36 8.55
N PRO A 30 34.28 -2.35 8.03
CA PRO A 30 35.49 -2.57 7.25
C PRO A 30 36.66 -2.94 8.15
N CYS A 31 37.27 -4.09 7.89
CA CYS A 31 38.66 -4.35 8.20
C CYS A 31 39.51 -3.51 7.22
N LEU A 32 40.50 -2.78 7.74
CA LEU A 32 41.47 -2.03 6.94
C LEU A 32 42.19 -2.98 5.98
N HIS A 33 41.96 -2.81 4.68
CA HIS A 33 42.90 -3.19 3.63
C HIS A 33 43.21 -1.93 2.83
N GLN A 34 44.49 -1.60 2.77
CA GLN A 34 45.01 -0.51 1.94
C GLN A 34 44.71 -0.82 0.48
N HIS A 35 43.78 -0.08 -0.11
CA HIS A 35 43.60 -0.04 -1.56
C HIS A 35 43.82 1.39 -2.03
N THR A 36 44.85 1.55 -2.85
CA THR A 36 45.02 2.64 -3.81
C THR A 36 43.68 2.94 -4.49
N ARG A 37 43.07 4.08 -4.16
CA ARG A 37 41.80 4.52 -4.73
C ARG A 37 42.00 4.94 -6.19
N GLY A 38 41.76 4.00 -7.11
CA GLY A 38 41.26 4.37 -8.42
C GLY A 38 39.84 4.93 -8.26
N TYR A 39 39.58 6.13 -8.76
CA TYR A 39 38.22 6.66 -8.89
C TYR A 39 37.51 5.83 -9.96
N VAL A 40 36.61 4.94 -9.56
CA VAL A 40 35.67 4.30 -10.48
C VAL A 40 34.45 5.22 -10.53
N MET A 41 34.28 5.90 -11.66
CA MET A 41 33.04 6.62 -11.95
C MET A 41 31.96 5.56 -12.20
N GLU A 42 30.91 5.59 -11.38
CA GLU A 42 29.74 4.74 -11.60
C GLU A 42 28.87 5.41 -12.67
N GLU A 43 28.72 4.76 -13.82
CA GLU A 43 27.82 5.21 -14.87
C GLU A 43 26.38 4.90 -14.41
N LEU A 44 25.69 5.92 -13.91
CA LEU A 44 24.30 5.80 -13.51
C LEU A 44 23.43 6.00 -14.74
N GLY A 45 22.74 4.94 -15.19
CA GLY A 45 21.60 5.08 -16.08
C GLY A 45 20.47 5.75 -15.32
N GLU A 46 20.22 7.03 -15.60
CA GLU A 46 19.02 7.70 -15.09
C GLU A 46 17.81 7.24 -15.92
N ASP A 47 17.14 6.15 -15.51
CA ASP A 47 15.95 5.59 -16.15
C ASP A 47 14.67 6.45 -15.93
N HIS A 48 14.82 7.73 -15.63
CA HIS A 48 13.71 8.67 -15.56
C HIS A 48 13.90 9.71 -16.66
N ASP A 49 12.94 9.75 -17.60
CA ASP A 49 12.77 10.85 -18.53
C ASP A 49 12.38 12.12 -17.75
N ASP A 50 13.36 12.67 -17.03
CA ASP A 50 13.29 13.97 -16.36
C ASP A 50 13.49 15.12 -17.38
N GLY A 51 13.42 14.76 -18.67
CA GLY A 51 13.69 15.60 -19.83
C GLY A 51 13.02 16.96 -19.73
N THR A 52 13.79 17.98 -20.11
CA THR A 52 13.34 19.35 -20.18
C THR A 52 12.16 19.41 -21.17
N VAL A 53 10.94 19.64 -20.68
CA VAL A 53 9.75 19.74 -21.55
C VAL A 53 9.61 21.17 -22.06
N ALA A 54 9.54 21.31 -23.39
CA ALA A 54 9.48 22.61 -24.04
C ALA A 54 8.09 23.24 -23.88
N ARG A 55 7.05 22.41 -23.76
CA ARG A 55 5.65 22.85 -23.84
C ARG A 55 4.89 22.29 -22.64
N VAL A 56 4.74 23.12 -21.61
CA VAL A 56 4.21 22.68 -20.31
C VAL A 56 3.00 23.51 -19.90
N ALA A 57 2.03 22.85 -19.29
CA ALA A 57 0.96 23.50 -18.54
C ALA A 57 1.05 23.11 -17.06
N ALA A 58 0.85 24.06 -16.16
CA ALA A 58 0.65 23.77 -14.75
C ALA A 58 -0.75 24.20 -14.31
N ILE A 59 -1.34 23.44 -13.41
CA ILE A 59 -2.66 23.71 -12.84
C ILE A 59 -2.58 23.62 -11.33
N ASP A 60 -2.85 24.73 -10.65
CA ASP A 60 -3.13 24.75 -9.22
C ASP A 60 -4.64 24.65 -9.02
N ILE A 61 -5.09 23.59 -8.33
CA ILE A 61 -6.50 23.17 -8.33
C ILE A 61 -7.16 23.44 -6.99
N ALA A 62 -8.20 24.28 -7.03
CA ALA A 62 -9.14 24.52 -5.95
C ALA A 62 -10.50 23.83 -6.22
N LYS A 63 -11.42 23.95 -5.25
CA LYS A 63 -12.75 23.30 -5.31
C LYS A 63 -13.56 23.70 -6.54
N ALA A 64 -13.61 24.99 -6.87
CA ALA A 64 -14.47 25.55 -7.92
C ALA A 64 -13.73 26.02 -9.16
N SER A 65 -12.40 26.11 -9.10
CA SER A 65 -11.56 26.59 -10.19
C SER A 65 -10.17 25.95 -10.19
N GLY A 66 -9.49 26.00 -11.32
CA GLY A 66 -8.06 25.77 -11.45
C GLY A 66 -7.37 27.02 -12.02
N MET A 67 -6.27 27.43 -11.41
CA MET A 67 -5.37 28.43 -11.98
C MET A 67 -4.45 27.70 -12.96
N VAL A 68 -4.46 28.10 -14.23
CA VAL A 68 -3.68 27.46 -15.29
C VAL A 68 -2.55 28.39 -15.72
N CYS A 69 -1.33 27.86 -15.80
CA CYS A 69 -0.19 28.50 -16.43
C CYS A 69 0.26 27.69 -17.64
N LEU A 70 0.16 28.24 -18.84
CA LEU A 70 0.74 27.69 -20.06
C LEU A 70 2.10 28.35 -20.31
N ARG A 71 3.14 27.54 -20.54
CA ARG A 71 4.49 27.98 -20.92
C ARG A 71 4.95 27.23 -22.16
N VAL A 72 5.17 27.98 -23.24
CA VAL A 72 5.63 27.46 -24.55
C VAL A 72 6.83 28.27 -25.05
N PRO A 73 7.62 27.75 -26.01
CA PRO A 73 8.66 28.53 -26.69
C PRO A 73 8.07 29.75 -27.40
N HIS A 74 8.85 30.80 -27.55
CA HIS A 74 8.48 31.94 -28.39
C HIS A 74 8.72 31.60 -29.86
N ASP A 75 7.74 31.88 -30.73
CA ASP A 75 7.78 31.45 -32.14
C ASP A 75 8.97 32.01 -32.92
N THR A 76 9.45 33.20 -32.55
CA THR A 76 10.50 33.92 -33.32
C THR A 76 11.76 34.28 -32.54
N ILE A 77 11.79 34.12 -31.21
CA ILE A 77 12.94 34.55 -30.38
C ILE A 77 13.45 33.32 -29.64
N GLU A 78 14.59 32.81 -30.09
CA GLU A 78 15.24 31.65 -29.49
C GLU A 78 15.50 31.85 -27.99
N GLY A 79 15.26 30.81 -27.19
CA GLY A 79 15.42 30.83 -25.73
C GLY A 79 14.35 31.63 -24.97
N ARG A 80 13.53 32.46 -25.64
CA ARG A 80 12.44 33.19 -24.99
C ARG A 80 11.22 32.29 -24.82
N ARG A 81 10.49 32.48 -23.72
CA ARG A 81 9.25 31.75 -23.42
C ARG A 81 8.05 32.68 -23.43
N VAL A 82 6.94 32.19 -23.97
CA VAL A 82 5.63 32.82 -23.85
C VAL A 82 4.91 32.17 -22.67
N GLN A 83 4.31 33.00 -21.83
CA GLN A 83 3.58 32.56 -20.64
C GLN A 83 2.19 33.19 -20.60
N LYS A 84 1.17 32.37 -20.39
CA LYS A 84 -0.20 32.82 -20.19
C LYS A 84 -0.76 32.20 -18.91
N VAL A 85 -1.38 33.01 -18.06
CA VAL A 85 -1.97 32.56 -16.80
C VAL A 85 -3.43 33.00 -16.73
N TRP A 86 -4.35 32.07 -16.48
CA TRP A 86 -5.78 32.35 -16.39
C TRP A 86 -6.49 31.33 -15.52
N THR A 87 -7.70 31.69 -15.07
CA THR A 87 -8.54 30.81 -14.27
C THR A 87 -9.49 30.02 -15.15
N VAL A 88 -9.68 28.75 -14.84
CA VAL A 88 -10.64 27.82 -15.48
C VAL A 88 -11.61 27.34 -14.41
N ALA A 89 -12.91 27.34 -14.70
CA ALA A 89 -13.90 26.75 -13.80
C ALA A 89 -13.75 25.23 -13.76
N SER A 90 -13.94 24.61 -12.58
CA SER A 90 -13.79 23.15 -12.39
C SER A 90 -14.99 22.34 -12.91
N THR A 91 -15.70 22.83 -13.93
CA THR A 91 -16.83 22.13 -14.57
C THR A 91 -16.35 21.31 -15.76
N THR A 92 -17.01 20.18 -16.04
CA THR A 92 -16.60 19.25 -17.11
C THR A 92 -16.39 19.93 -18.46
N ASN A 93 -17.34 20.74 -18.93
CA ASN A 93 -17.25 21.39 -20.25
C ASN A 93 -16.04 22.33 -20.31
N THR A 94 -15.82 23.13 -19.28
CA THR A 94 -14.71 24.09 -19.20
C THR A 94 -13.36 23.37 -19.13
N ILE A 95 -13.28 22.21 -18.44
CA ILE A 95 -12.07 21.38 -18.40
C ILE A 95 -11.83 20.70 -19.77
N LEU A 96 -12.88 20.26 -20.46
CA LEU A 96 -12.78 19.70 -21.80
C LEU A 96 -12.29 20.74 -22.81
N GLU A 97 -12.82 21.96 -22.77
CA GLU A 97 -12.32 23.09 -23.57
C GLU A 97 -10.86 23.44 -23.25
N LEU A 98 -10.48 23.38 -21.97
CA LEU A 98 -9.08 23.52 -21.58
C LEU A 98 -8.24 22.42 -22.24
N GLY A 99 -8.67 21.16 -22.16
CA GLY A 99 -7.99 20.03 -22.80
C GLY A 99 -7.78 20.24 -24.29
N ASP A 100 -8.85 20.60 -25.02
CA ASP A 100 -8.78 20.89 -26.45
C ASP A 100 -7.78 22.02 -26.74
N ARG A 101 -7.76 23.08 -25.93
CA ARG A 101 -6.77 24.17 -26.06
C ARG A 101 -5.33 23.69 -25.82
N LEU A 102 -5.09 22.88 -24.78
CA LEU A 102 -3.74 22.40 -24.48
C LEU A 102 -3.23 21.44 -25.57
N VAL A 103 -4.10 20.58 -26.11
CA VAL A 103 -3.79 19.72 -27.26
C VAL A 103 -3.48 20.54 -28.50
N CYS A 104 -4.34 21.50 -28.88
CA CYS A 104 -4.09 22.39 -30.02
C CYS A 104 -2.82 23.21 -29.85
N GLN A 105 -2.51 23.59 -28.62
CA GLN A 105 -1.26 24.25 -28.33
C GLN A 105 -0.12 23.28 -28.53
N GLY A 106 -0.24 21.96 -28.35
CA GLY A 106 0.87 20.99 -28.44
C GLY A 106 1.58 20.81 -27.11
N VAL A 107 0.84 20.86 -26.00
CA VAL A 107 1.41 20.69 -24.66
C VAL A 107 1.88 19.25 -24.49
N GLU A 108 3.16 19.10 -24.12
CA GLU A 108 3.81 17.81 -23.88
C GLU A 108 3.46 17.29 -22.49
N ARG A 109 3.37 18.17 -21.49
CA ARG A 109 3.13 17.78 -20.09
C ARG A 109 2.22 18.75 -19.35
N VAL A 110 1.27 18.19 -18.61
CA VAL A 110 0.37 18.93 -17.72
C VAL A 110 0.65 18.53 -16.28
N VAL A 111 1.12 19.46 -15.46
CA VAL A 111 1.43 19.22 -14.05
C VAL A 111 0.37 19.82 -13.16
N MET A 112 -0.12 19.04 -12.20
CA MET A 112 -1.22 19.42 -11.32
C MET A 112 -0.80 19.30 -9.86
N GLU A 113 -0.85 20.40 -9.12
CA GLU A 113 -0.84 20.36 -7.66
C GLU A 113 -2.30 20.35 -7.20
N ALA A 114 -2.73 19.25 -6.57
CA ALA A 114 -4.09 19.15 -6.06
C ALA A 114 -4.08 18.80 -4.57
N THR A 115 -4.89 19.54 -3.80
CA THR A 115 -5.23 19.18 -2.43
C THR A 115 -6.50 18.34 -2.42
N GLY A 116 -6.41 17.10 -1.93
CA GLY A 116 -7.55 16.20 -1.81
C GLY A 116 -8.06 15.63 -3.15
N SER A 117 -9.38 15.56 -3.32
CA SER A 117 -10.03 14.92 -4.48
C SER A 117 -10.29 15.86 -5.66
N TYR A 118 -10.10 17.17 -5.51
CA TYR A 118 -10.46 18.16 -6.54
C TYR A 118 -9.61 18.08 -7.80
N GLY A 119 -8.43 17.47 -7.74
CA GLY A 119 -7.59 17.22 -8.93
C GLY A 119 -8.12 16.12 -9.85
N ARG A 120 -9.01 15.24 -9.35
CA ARG A 120 -9.49 14.07 -10.12
C ARG A 120 -10.18 14.45 -11.43
N PRO A 121 -11.12 15.41 -11.48
CA PRO A 121 -11.78 15.78 -12.73
C PRO A 121 -10.80 16.32 -13.79
N PHE A 122 -9.86 17.19 -13.40
CA PHE A 122 -8.83 17.70 -14.31
C PHE A 122 -7.95 16.57 -14.82
N PHE A 123 -7.42 15.74 -13.92
CA PHE A 123 -6.54 14.63 -14.32
C PHE A 123 -7.25 13.69 -15.29
N TYR A 124 -8.45 13.23 -14.97
CA TYR A 124 -9.14 12.21 -15.77
C TYR A 124 -9.57 12.74 -17.13
N LEU A 125 -10.09 13.97 -17.19
CA LEU A 125 -10.55 14.56 -18.45
C LEU A 125 -9.37 14.93 -19.35
N LEU A 126 -8.28 15.45 -18.80
CA LEU A 126 -7.09 15.82 -19.58
C LEU A 126 -6.31 14.58 -20.05
N GLU A 127 -6.18 13.55 -19.19
CA GLU A 127 -5.65 12.23 -19.57
C GLU A 127 -6.46 11.61 -20.71
N ALA A 128 -7.80 11.67 -20.65
CA ALA A 128 -8.68 11.17 -21.70
C ALA A 128 -8.57 11.95 -23.04
N ARG A 129 -7.98 13.15 -23.02
CA ARG A 129 -7.65 13.92 -24.23
C ARG A 129 -6.25 13.62 -24.78
N GLY A 130 -5.53 12.66 -24.19
CA GLY A 130 -4.21 12.24 -24.64
C GLY A 130 -3.05 13.08 -24.12
N LEU A 131 -3.28 13.92 -23.09
CA LEU A 131 -2.22 14.72 -22.47
C LEU A 131 -1.47 13.90 -21.40
N ASP A 132 -0.13 13.98 -21.38
CA ASP A 132 0.68 13.44 -20.27
C ASP A 132 0.44 14.26 -19.00
N CYS A 133 -0.30 13.68 -18.07
CA CYS A 133 -0.75 14.35 -16.85
C CYS A 133 0.06 13.87 -15.64
N TRP A 134 0.71 14.80 -14.96
CA TRP A 134 1.46 14.55 -13.73
C TRP A 134 0.72 15.15 -12.55
N LEU A 135 0.33 14.30 -11.60
CA LEU A 135 -0.10 14.76 -10.29
C LEU A 135 1.13 14.91 -9.39
N VAL A 136 1.42 16.08 -8.86
CA VAL A 136 2.57 16.28 -7.96
C VAL A 136 2.15 16.33 -6.50
N ASN A 137 3.03 15.86 -5.62
CA ASN A 137 2.79 15.96 -4.19
C ASN A 137 3.06 17.40 -3.73
N ALA A 138 2.03 18.05 -3.19
CA ALA A 138 2.13 19.41 -2.67
C ALA A 138 3.32 19.59 -1.70
N ARG A 139 3.62 18.59 -0.86
CA ARG A 139 4.76 18.66 0.09
C ARG A 139 6.11 18.71 -0.61
N ASP A 140 6.26 18.02 -1.74
CA ASP A 140 7.53 17.99 -2.47
C ASP A 140 7.75 19.34 -3.17
N VAL A 141 6.68 19.95 -3.71
CA VAL A 141 6.71 21.30 -4.31
C VAL A 141 6.90 22.40 -3.25
N GLN A 142 6.28 22.28 -2.07
CA GLN A 142 6.40 23.25 -0.97
C GLN A 142 7.84 23.44 -0.47
N ASN A 143 8.68 22.42 -0.58
CA ASN A 143 10.06 22.45 -0.07
C ASN A 143 11.06 23.06 -1.06
N VAL A 144 10.63 23.43 -2.28
CA VAL A 144 11.53 24.04 -3.26
C VAL A 144 11.71 25.53 -2.96
N PRO A 145 12.96 26.01 -2.76
CA PRO A 145 13.23 27.42 -2.46
C PRO A 145 12.68 28.37 -3.53
N GLY A 146 12.21 29.54 -3.11
CA GLY A 146 11.69 30.56 -4.03
C GLY A 146 10.22 30.42 -4.40
N ARG A 147 9.47 29.50 -3.75
CA ARG A 147 8.02 29.36 -3.92
C ARG A 147 7.29 30.70 -3.62
N PRO A 148 6.54 31.26 -4.58
CA PRO A 148 5.79 32.50 -4.38
C PRO A 148 4.59 32.32 -3.44
N LYS A 149 4.03 33.45 -2.94
CA LYS A 149 2.90 33.45 -2.00
C LYS A 149 1.51 33.53 -2.67
N THR A 150 1.43 33.86 -3.96
CA THR A 150 0.14 34.05 -4.66
C THR A 150 -0.13 32.92 -5.64
N ASP A 151 -1.38 32.45 -5.72
CA ASP A 151 -1.81 31.31 -6.55
C ASP A 151 -1.35 31.46 -8.01
N LYS A 152 -1.44 32.68 -8.56
CA LYS A 152 -0.97 33.01 -9.91
C LYS A 152 0.52 32.73 -10.09
N LEU A 153 1.35 33.21 -9.16
CA LEU A 153 2.81 33.02 -9.25
C LEU A 153 3.21 31.60 -8.88
N ASP A 154 2.46 30.95 -8.00
CA ASP A 154 2.67 29.56 -7.60
C ASP A 154 2.43 28.59 -8.77
N THR A 155 1.38 28.81 -9.55
CA THR A 155 1.14 28.03 -10.78
C THR A 155 2.25 28.25 -11.82
N VAL A 156 2.74 29.49 -11.94
CA VAL A 156 3.90 29.80 -12.80
C VAL A 156 5.16 29.09 -12.32
N TRP A 157 5.37 29.07 -11.02
CA TRP A 157 6.48 28.38 -10.38
C TRP A 157 6.43 26.88 -10.65
N LEU A 158 5.26 26.26 -10.47
CA LEU A 158 5.04 24.85 -10.77
C LEU A 158 5.36 24.51 -12.24
N ALA A 159 4.92 25.34 -13.19
CA ALA A 159 5.22 25.15 -14.61
C ALA A 159 6.74 25.24 -14.88
N LYS A 160 7.46 26.15 -14.21
CA LYS A 160 8.91 26.30 -14.34
C LYS A 160 9.69 25.11 -13.77
N LEU A 161 9.20 24.50 -12.69
CA LEU A 161 9.81 23.32 -12.11
C LEU A 161 9.61 22.11 -13.03
N ALA A 162 8.40 21.93 -13.52
CA ALA A 162 8.06 20.90 -14.50
C ALA A 162 8.87 21.01 -15.80
N GLU A 163 8.99 22.22 -16.34
CA GLU A 163 9.84 22.54 -17.50
C GLU A 163 11.29 22.07 -17.32
N ARG A 164 11.81 22.08 -16.09
CA ARG A 164 13.22 21.79 -15.75
C ARG A 164 13.44 20.38 -15.17
N GLY A 165 12.43 19.51 -15.17
CA GLY A 165 12.55 18.19 -14.54
C GLY A 165 12.66 18.24 -13.00
N MET A 166 12.31 19.36 -12.36
CA MET A 166 12.48 19.55 -10.90
C MET A 166 11.29 19.05 -10.07
N VAL A 167 10.35 18.33 -10.67
CA VAL A 167 9.21 17.70 -9.98
C VAL A 167 9.10 16.24 -10.37
N ARG A 168 8.51 15.43 -9.49
CA ARG A 168 8.24 14.01 -9.74
C ARG A 168 6.75 13.74 -9.71
N ALA A 169 6.27 12.96 -10.67
CA ALA A 169 4.90 12.48 -10.69
C ALA A 169 4.59 11.56 -9.50
N SER A 170 3.42 11.76 -8.90
CA SER A 170 2.79 10.82 -7.99
C SER A 170 2.14 9.69 -8.78
N PHE A 171 2.12 8.49 -8.20
CA PHE A 171 1.43 7.36 -8.80
C PHE A 171 -0.08 7.59 -8.87
N VAL A 172 -0.60 7.66 -10.10
CA VAL A 172 -2.03 7.58 -10.39
C VAL A 172 -2.27 6.25 -11.12
N PRO A 173 -3.07 5.34 -10.54
CA PRO A 173 -3.36 4.06 -11.19
C PRO A 173 -4.29 4.23 -12.41
N PRO A 174 -4.32 3.25 -13.33
CA PRO A 174 -5.25 3.24 -14.47
C PRO A 174 -6.71 3.15 -14.02
N LYS A 175 -7.65 3.49 -14.92
CA LYS A 175 -9.09 3.58 -14.63
C LYS A 175 -9.67 2.37 -13.86
N PRO A 176 -9.45 1.11 -14.28
CA PRO A 176 -10.00 -0.04 -13.56
C PRO A 176 -9.50 -0.14 -12.12
N VAL A 177 -8.19 0.07 -11.90
CA VAL A 177 -7.58 0.06 -10.56
C VAL A 177 -8.07 1.26 -9.71
N ARG A 178 -8.36 2.41 -10.33
CA ARG A 178 -8.99 3.56 -9.62
C ARG A 178 -10.39 3.20 -9.11
N GLN A 179 -11.19 2.49 -9.89
CA GLN A 179 -12.53 2.03 -9.49
C GLN A 179 -12.44 1.01 -8.36
N LEU A 180 -11.56 0.01 -8.50
CA LEU A 180 -11.28 -0.96 -7.43
C LEU A 180 -10.88 -0.26 -6.11
N ARG A 181 -10.07 0.80 -6.21
CA ARG A 181 -9.65 1.61 -5.06
C ARG A 181 -10.80 2.35 -4.39
N ASP A 182 -11.76 2.87 -5.15
CA ASP A 182 -12.93 3.55 -4.58
C ASP A 182 -13.83 2.55 -3.85
N TYR A 183 -14.06 1.35 -4.41
CA TYR A 183 -14.86 0.31 -3.78
C TYR A 183 -14.19 -0.27 -2.51
N THR A 184 -12.91 -0.65 -2.58
CA THR A 184 -12.19 -1.22 -1.43
C THR A 184 -12.07 -0.25 -0.25
N ARG A 185 -11.87 1.05 -0.53
CA ARG A 185 -11.85 2.10 0.50
C ARG A 185 -13.22 2.30 1.14
N THR A 186 -14.26 2.44 0.33
CA THR A 186 -15.64 2.58 0.83
C THR A 186 -16.04 1.38 1.68
N ARG A 187 -15.74 0.18 1.22
CA ARG A 187 -15.97 -1.05 1.97
C ARG A 187 -15.29 -1.03 3.33
N THR A 188 -14.01 -0.63 3.36
CA THR A 188 -13.25 -0.53 4.62
C THR A 188 -13.88 0.48 5.58
N VAL A 189 -14.39 1.61 5.09
CA VAL A 189 -15.15 2.58 5.91
C VAL A 189 -16.41 1.92 6.49
N PHE A 190 -17.23 1.29 5.65
CA PHE A 190 -18.49 0.67 6.09
C PHE A 190 -18.26 -0.48 7.07
N VAL A 191 -17.19 -1.27 6.92
CA VAL A 191 -16.81 -2.29 7.90
C VAL A 191 -16.53 -1.64 9.26
N HIS A 192 -15.76 -0.55 9.30
CA HIS A 192 -15.48 0.16 10.54
C HIS A 192 -16.73 0.80 11.15
N GLU A 193 -17.59 1.41 10.34
CA GLU A 193 -18.86 1.98 10.79
C GLU A 193 -19.77 0.91 11.37
N ARG A 194 -19.91 -0.22 10.67
CA ARG A 194 -20.69 -1.37 11.16
C ARG A 194 -20.18 -1.83 12.51
N THR A 195 -18.86 -1.97 12.67
CA THR A 195 -18.25 -2.34 13.96
C THR A 195 -18.55 -1.31 15.05
N ARG A 196 -18.49 -0.01 14.75
CA ARG A 196 -18.88 1.05 15.71
C ARG A 196 -20.35 0.92 16.12
N HIS A 197 -21.24 0.61 15.20
CA HIS A 197 -22.66 0.39 15.50
C HIS A 197 -22.89 -0.91 16.29
N LYS A 198 -22.14 -1.98 15.99
CA LYS A 198 -22.14 -3.21 16.80
C LYS A 198 -21.72 -2.93 18.25
N HIS A 199 -20.72 -2.09 18.47
CA HIS A 199 -20.34 -1.65 19.82
C HIS A 199 -21.40 -0.77 20.49
N ARG A 200 -22.16 0.03 19.73
CA ARG A 200 -23.27 0.81 20.29
C ARG A 200 -24.43 -0.07 20.74
N VAL A 201 -24.72 -1.16 20.02
CA VAL A 201 -25.68 -2.18 20.45
C VAL A 201 -25.24 -2.79 21.79
N ASP A 202 -23.99 -3.22 21.90
CA ASP A 202 -23.47 -3.75 23.17
C ASP A 202 -23.60 -2.72 24.31
N LYS A 203 -23.25 -1.45 24.06
CA LYS A 203 -23.44 -0.38 25.05
C LYS A 203 -24.89 -0.18 25.49
N ALA A 204 -25.86 -0.30 24.57
CA ALA A 204 -27.28 -0.23 24.92
C ALA A 204 -27.72 -1.41 25.79
N LEU A 205 -27.12 -2.60 25.62
CA LEU A 205 -27.33 -3.72 26.52
C LEU A 205 -26.72 -3.44 27.90
N GLN A 206 -25.51 -2.88 27.95
CA GLN A 206 -24.85 -2.54 29.21
C GLN A 206 -25.66 -1.52 30.03
N ASP A 207 -26.29 -0.55 29.36
CA ASP A 207 -27.18 0.45 29.95
C ASP A 207 -28.40 -0.20 30.63
N ALA A 208 -28.97 -1.22 29.99
CA ALA A 208 -30.02 -2.08 30.55
C ALA A 208 -29.51 -3.15 31.55
N GLN A 209 -28.24 -3.07 31.95
CA GLN A 209 -27.54 -4.06 32.79
C GLN A 209 -27.50 -5.49 32.22
N ILE A 210 -27.75 -5.67 30.92
CA ILE A 210 -27.65 -6.95 30.23
C ILE A 210 -26.19 -7.23 29.85
N LYS A 211 -25.63 -8.34 30.34
CA LYS A 211 -24.21 -8.74 30.18
C LYS A 211 -24.00 -9.82 29.11
N LEU A 212 -24.82 -9.80 28.07
CA LEU A 212 -24.86 -10.85 27.05
C LEU A 212 -23.50 -11.05 26.33
N SER A 213 -22.78 -9.97 26.03
CA SER A 213 -21.45 -10.00 25.40
C SER A 213 -20.35 -10.63 26.26
N GLY A 214 -20.58 -10.82 27.56
CA GLY A 214 -19.68 -11.56 28.43
C GLY A 214 -19.82 -13.08 28.30
N VAL A 215 -20.94 -13.57 27.76
CA VAL A 215 -21.27 -15.00 27.66
C VAL A 215 -21.23 -15.50 26.21
N VAL A 216 -21.73 -14.68 25.29
CA VAL A 216 -21.79 -14.97 23.85
C VAL A 216 -20.53 -14.47 23.16
N SER A 217 -19.81 -15.36 22.48
CA SER A 217 -18.59 -15.00 21.75
C SER A 217 -18.86 -14.13 20.53
N ASP A 218 -20.00 -14.30 19.88
CA ASP A 218 -20.48 -13.45 18.79
C ASP A 218 -21.93 -13.02 19.04
N LEU A 219 -22.08 -11.78 19.52
CA LEU A 219 -23.38 -11.17 19.80
C LEU A 219 -24.26 -11.04 18.54
N PHE A 220 -23.66 -10.98 17.34
CA PHE A 220 -24.37 -10.82 16.08
C PHE A 220 -24.47 -12.13 15.28
N GLY A 221 -23.99 -13.24 15.84
CA GLY A 221 -24.19 -14.58 15.30
C GLY A 221 -25.63 -15.06 15.52
N MET A 222 -25.97 -16.24 15.02
CA MET A 222 -27.36 -16.74 14.98
C MET A 222 -28.12 -16.65 16.32
N SER A 223 -27.50 -17.13 17.42
CA SER A 223 -28.15 -17.13 18.74
C SER A 223 -28.26 -15.73 19.32
N GLY A 224 -27.17 -14.95 19.29
CA GLY A 224 -27.16 -13.58 19.81
C GLY A 224 -28.16 -12.70 19.06
N ARG A 225 -28.22 -12.84 17.73
CA ARG A 225 -29.18 -12.11 16.91
C ARG A 225 -30.63 -12.48 17.22
N ALA A 226 -30.95 -13.78 17.35
CA ALA A 226 -32.29 -14.21 17.72
C ALA A 226 -32.74 -13.63 19.07
N MET A 227 -31.85 -13.61 20.06
CA MET A 227 -32.12 -12.98 21.37
C MET A 227 -32.36 -11.49 21.24
N LEU A 228 -31.49 -10.77 20.52
CA LEU A 228 -31.64 -9.33 20.28
C LEU A 228 -32.95 -8.99 19.57
N ASP A 229 -33.33 -9.75 18.55
CA ASP A 229 -34.58 -9.55 17.82
C ASP A 229 -35.81 -9.84 18.72
N ALA A 230 -35.76 -10.88 19.55
CA ALA A 230 -36.82 -11.17 20.53
C ALA A 230 -36.96 -10.05 21.58
N MET A 231 -35.83 -9.50 22.08
CA MET A 231 -35.82 -8.33 22.96
C MET A 231 -36.45 -7.12 22.26
N VAL A 232 -36.12 -6.87 20.98
CA VAL A 232 -36.75 -5.80 20.18
C VAL A 232 -38.25 -6.05 19.98
N ALA A 233 -38.69 -7.30 19.90
CA ALA A 233 -40.10 -7.69 19.73
C ALA A 233 -40.93 -7.57 21.01
N GLY A 234 -40.30 -7.40 22.17
CA GLY A 234 -41.00 -7.22 23.45
C GLY A 234 -40.74 -8.31 24.48
N GLU A 235 -39.96 -9.35 24.17
CA GLU A 235 -39.61 -10.37 25.15
C GLU A 235 -38.67 -9.80 26.22
N ARG A 236 -38.94 -10.12 27.48
CA ARG A 236 -38.20 -9.65 28.66
C ARG A 236 -37.77 -10.77 29.60
N THR A 237 -38.31 -11.97 29.40
CA THR A 237 -38.08 -13.13 30.24
C THR A 237 -36.71 -13.73 29.93
N PRO A 238 -35.75 -13.69 30.88
CA PRO A 238 -34.39 -14.17 30.62
C PRO A 238 -34.34 -15.65 30.21
N ARG A 239 -35.24 -16.49 30.74
CA ARG A 239 -35.37 -17.90 30.36
C ARG A 239 -35.79 -18.07 28.90
N THR A 240 -36.84 -17.38 28.46
CA THR A 240 -37.32 -17.45 27.07
C THR A 240 -36.24 -16.99 26.09
N LEU A 241 -35.52 -15.91 26.44
CA LEU A 241 -34.39 -15.44 25.64
C LEU A 241 -33.24 -16.46 25.59
N ALA A 242 -32.87 -17.05 26.74
CA ALA A 242 -31.82 -18.06 26.81
C ALA A 242 -32.20 -19.36 26.05
N ASP A 243 -33.48 -19.67 25.88
CA ASP A 243 -33.96 -20.82 25.11
C ASP A 243 -33.73 -20.68 23.61
N LEU A 244 -33.49 -19.46 23.11
CA LEU A 244 -33.08 -19.20 21.72
C LEU A 244 -31.62 -19.59 21.42
N ALA A 245 -30.85 -19.96 22.45
CA ALA A 245 -29.48 -20.42 22.30
C ALA A 245 -29.39 -21.71 21.45
N LYS A 246 -28.40 -21.75 20.54
CA LYS A 246 -28.08 -22.92 19.71
C LYS A 246 -26.69 -23.47 20.02
N ASP A 247 -26.47 -24.72 19.64
CA ASP A 247 -25.19 -25.42 19.72
C ASP A 247 -24.53 -25.34 21.11
N ASN A 248 -23.27 -24.91 21.17
CA ASN A 248 -22.49 -24.81 22.39
C ASN A 248 -23.04 -23.80 23.40
N LEU A 249 -23.88 -22.83 22.97
CA LEU A 249 -24.52 -21.88 23.88
C LEU A 249 -25.63 -22.51 24.72
N VAL A 250 -26.22 -23.64 24.27
CA VAL A 250 -27.21 -24.39 25.05
C VAL A 250 -26.62 -24.83 26.40
N LYS A 251 -25.35 -25.25 26.39
CA LYS A 251 -24.63 -25.65 27.62
C LYS A 251 -24.41 -24.50 28.60
N LYS A 252 -24.54 -23.25 28.14
CA LYS A 252 -24.37 -22.02 28.92
C LYS A 252 -25.70 -21.39 29.36
N LYS A 253 -26.84 -22.08 29.19
CA LYS A 253 -28.17 -21.55 29.54
C LYS A 253 -28.26 -20.92 30.95
N PRO A 254 -27.76 -21.56 32.03
CA PRO A 254 -27.78 -20.93 33.35
C PRO A 254 -27.05 -19.58 33.38
N THR A 255 -25.85 -19.51 32.79
CA THR A 255 -25.07 -18.27 32.70
C THR A 255 -25.71 -17.24 31.76
N LEU A 256 -26.40 -17.68 30.71
CA LEU A 256 -27.16 -16.79 29.83
C LEU A 256 -28.35 -16.16 30.56
N ILE A 257 -29.08 -16.93 31.36
CA ILE A 257 -30.19 -16.42 32.18
C ILE A 257 -29.68 -15.32 33.12
N GLU A 258 -28.57 -15.57 33.82
CA GLU A 258 -27.91 -14.56 34.66
C GLU A 258 -27.54 -13.30 33.85
N ALA A 259 -26.89 -13.47 32.70
CA ALA A 259 -26.47 -12.35 31.85
C ALA A 259 -27.61 -11.58 31.19
N LEU A 260 -28.76 -12.22 30.98
CA LEU A 260 -29.99 -11.64 30.42
C LEU A 260 -30.91 -11.06 31.50
N THR A 261 -30.55 -11.20 32.78
CA THR A 261 -31.28 -10.58 33.89
C THR A 261 -30.82 -9.12 34.03
N GLY A 262 -31.72 -8.18 33.77
CA GLY A 262 -31.44 -6.74 33.80
C GLY A 262 -32.72 -5.91 33.59
N GLN A 263 -32.58 -4.58 33.53
CA GLN A 263 -33.70 -3.64 33.37
C GLN A 263 -33.88 -3.23 31.90
N PHE A 264 -34.29 -4.18 31.07
CA PHE A 264 -34.52 -3.91 29.64
C PHE A 264 -35.92 -3.34 29.37
N GLU A 265 -36.03 -2.03 29.35
CA GLU A 265 -37.27 -1.31 29.04
C GLU A 265 -37.55 -1.11 27.53
N ASP A 266 -38.76 -0.63 27.21
CA ASP A 266 -39.17 -0.34 25.83
C ASP A 266 -38.34 0.74 25.14
N HIS A 267 -37.76 1.67 25.90
CA HIS A 267 -36.88 2.68 25.32
C HIS A 267 -35.59 2.03 24.77
N HIS A 268 -35.01 1.06 25.50
CA HIS A 268 -33.89 0.25 25.02
C HIS A 268 -34.29 -0.58 23.79
N ALA A 269 -35.48 -1.18 23.79
CA ALA A 269 -35.99 -1.95 22.64
C ALA A 269 -36.09 -1.08 21.37
N ARG A 270 -36.59 0.15 21.49
CA ARG A 270 -36.66 1.12 20.39
C ARG A 270 -35.26 1.52 19.91
N LEU A 271 -34.34 1.82 20.83
CA LEU A 271 -32.96 2.18 20.48
C LEU A 271 -32.24 1.01 19.79
N LEU A 272 -32.37 -0.20 20.33
CA LEU A 272 -31.77 -1.42 19.78
C LEU A 272 -32.26 -1.69 18.36
N ARG A 273 -33.55 -1.49 18.08
CA ARG A 273 -34.12 -1.61 16.73
C ARG A 273 -33.43 -0.70 15.71
N VAL A 274 -33.23 0.57 16.04
CA VAL A 274 -32.55 1.55 15.16
C VAL A 274 -31.09 1.13 14.91
N LEU A 275 -30.39 0.72 15.96
CA LEU A 275 -28.98 0.32 15.86
C LEU A 275 -28.81 -0.97 15.04
N LEU A 276 -29.65 -1.98 15.26
CA LEU A 276 -29.63 -3.22 14.48
C LEU A 276 -29.97 -2.98 13.02
N GLY A 277 -31.00 -2.18 12.71
CA GLY A 277 -31.32 -1.80 11.33
C GLY A 277 -30.16 -1.12 10.62
N THR A 278 -29.38 -0.30 11.34
CA THR A 278 -28.16 0.32 10.79
C THR A 278 -27.06 -0.72 10.52
N VAL A 279 -26.87 -1.68 11.43
CA VAL A 279 -25.90 -2.79 11.25
C VAL A 279 -26.28 -3.66 10.04
N ASP A 280 -27.57 -3.93 9.84
CA ASP A 280 -28.07 -4.72 8.72
C ASP A 280 -27.90 -3.98 7.40
N HIS A 281 -28.26 -2.70 7.36
CA HIS A 281 -28.07 -1.86 6.18
C HIS A 281 -26.60 -1.81 5.77
N LEU A 282 -25.69 -1.54 6.72
CA LEU A 282 -24.25 -1.54 6.44
C LEU A 282 -23.74 -2.91 5.99
N THR A 283 -24.30 -4.01 6.50
CA THR A 283 -23.96 -5.37 6.04
C THR A 283 -24.33 -5.56 4.58
N ALA A 284 -25.58 -5.23 4.20
CA ALA A 284 -26.02 -5.31 2.80
C ALA A 284 -25.19 -4.43 1.85
N GLN A 285 -24.80 -3.23 2.29
CA GLN A 285 -23.93 -2.33 1.50
C GLN A 285 -22.50 -2.91 1.36
N ILE A 286 -21.96 -3.56 2.40
CA ILE A 286 -20.66 -4.25 2.31
C ILE A 286 -20.76 -5.41 1.32
N ASP A 287 -21.84 -6.20 1.35
CA ASP A 287 -22.03 -7.35 0.45
C ASP A 287 -22.19 -6.91 -1.02
N GLU A 288 -22.81 -5.75 -1.27
CA GLU A 288 -22.84 -5.11 -2.60
C GLU A 288 -21.43 -4.70 -3.05
N LEU A 289 -20.68 -4.03 -2.19
CA LEU A 289 -19.30 -3.64 -2.49
C LEU A 289 -18.38 -4.85 -2.71
N ASP A 290 -18.59 -5.94 -1.98
CA ASP A 290 -17.86 -7.20 -2.19
C ASP A 290 -18.10 -7.77 -3.59
N ARG A 291 -19.36 -7.73 -4.09
CA ARG A 291 -19.68 -8.14 -5.46
C ARG A 291 -19.04 -7.23 -6.51
N LEU A 292 -19.08 -5.91 -6.31
CA LEU A 292 -18.43 -4.95 -7.22
C LEU A 292 -16.92 -5.12 -7.26
N ILE A 293 -16.29 -5.38 -6.11
CA ILE A 293 -14.85 -5.66 -6.01
C ILE A 293 -14.50 -6.94 -6.75
N ALA A 294 -15.26 -8.01 -6.54
CA ALA A 294 -15.04 -9.29 -7.23
C ALA A 294 -15.12 -9.11 -8.76
N PHE A 295 -16.15 -8.42 -9.26
CA PHE A 295 -16.30 -8.12 -10.68
C PHE A 295 -15.13 -7.30 -11.23
N THR A 296 -14.74 -6.22 -10.53
CA THR A 296 -13.64 -5.35 -10.98
C THR A 296 -12.29 -6.07 -11.01
N LEU A 297 -12.07 -7.06 -10.14
CA LEU A 297 -10.84 -7.85 -10.11
C LEU A 297 -10.71 -8.80 -11.30
N GLU A 298 -11.83 -9.26 -11.87
CA GLU A 298 -11.80 -10.06 -13.09
C GLU A 298 -11.48 -9.20 -14.32
N GLU A 299 -11.93 -7.94 -14.34
CA GLU A 299 -11.65 -7.02 -15.45
C GLU A 299 -10.21 -6.50 -15.49
N ILE A 300 -9.51 -6.50 -14.35
CA ILE A 300 -8.12 -6.07 -14.28
C ILE A 300 -7.21 -7.25 -14.60
N THR A 301 -6.37 -7.12 -15.62
CA THR A 301 -5.33 -8.12 -15.93
C THR A 301 -3.93 -7.51 -15.85
N THR A 302 -2.91 -8.36 -15.70
CA THR A 302 -1.52 -7.97 -15.93
C THR A 302 -1.32 -7.53 -17.38
N PRO A 303 -0.32 -6.69 -17.68
CA PRO A 303 0.09 -6.44 -19.05
C PRO A 303 0.52 -7.77 -19.71
N PRO A 304 0.35 -7.92 -21.04
CA PRO A 304 0.96 -9.03 -21.78
C PRO A 304 2.50 -8.92 -21.71
N GLY A 305 3.18 -10.01 -21.35
CA GLY A 305 4.65 -10.07 -21.27
C GLY A 305 5.22 -9.51 -19.96
N GLY A 306 5.32 -10.37 -18.93
CA GLY A 306 6.04 -10.05 -17.70
C GLY A 306 7.52 -9.69 -17.98
N THR A 307 8.06 -8.71 -17.28
CA THR A 307 9.35 -8.07 -17.59
C THR A 307 10.59 -8.96 -17.38
N CYS A 308 10.43 -10.21 -16.95
CA CYS A 308 11.57 -11.03 -16.48
C CYS A 308 11.84 -12.31 -17.29
N THR A 309 10.93 -12.72 -18.17
CA THR A 309 11.12 -13.90 -19.02
C THR A 309 10.48 -13.58 -20.36
N GLY A 310 11.25 -13.57 -21.45
CA GLY A 310 10.81 -13.19 -22.79
C GLY A 310 9.78 -14.13 -23.45
N ASP A 311 8.92 -14.78 -22.66
CA ASP A 311 7.81 -15.59 -23.11
C ASP A 311 6.50 -14.79 -23.08
N GLU A 312 5.65 -15.05 -24.07
CA GLU A 312 4.27 -14.56 -24.21
C GLU A 312 3.35 -15.18 -23.13
N GLY A 313 3.65 -14.92 -21.86
CA GLY A 313 2.85 -15.38 -20.74
C GLY A 313 1.44 -14.80 -20.81
N ALA A 314 0.43 -15.66 -20.61
CA ALA A 314 -0.97 -15.26 -20.60
C ALA A 314 -1.24 -14.20 -19.52
N ALA A 315 -2.04 -13.20 -19.87
CA ALA A 315 -2.46 -12.17 -18.93
C ALA A 315 -3.20 -12.81 -17.72
N VAL A 316 -2.75 -12.49 -16.50
CA VAL A 316 -3.33 -13.02 -15.26
C VAL A 316 -4.32 -12.01 -14.70
N SER A 317 -5.52 -12.44 -14.30
CA SER A 317 -6.49 -11.54 -13.68
C SER A 317 -6.04 -11.12 -12.28
N ALA A 318 -6.43 -9.92 -11.85
CA ALA A 318 -6.18 -9.45 -10.50
C ALA A 318 -6.90 -10.32 -9.46
N ARG A 319 -7.98 -11.02 -9.84
CA ARG A 319 -8.62 -12.03 -8.99
C ARG A 319 -7.66 -13.18 -8.68
N ALA A 320 -7.00 -13.76 -9.69
CA ALA A 320 -6.02 -14.82 -9.50
C ALA A 320 -4.80 -14.33 -8.70
N LEU A 321 -4.33 -13.10 -8.95
CA LEU A 321 -3.29 -12.48 -8.13
C LEU A 321 -3.73 -12.34 -6.67
N ALA A 322 -4.99 -11.96 -6.40
CA ALA A 322 -5.49 -11.84 -5.03
C ALA A 322 -5.46 -13.19 -4.29
N GLU A 323 -5.79 -14.28 -4.99
CA GLU A 323 -5.70 -15.65 -4.44
C GLU A 323 -4.26 -16.06 -4.16
N LYS A 324 -3.32 -15.73 -5.05
CA LYS A 324 -1.89 -15.94 -4.79
C LYS A 324 -1.39 -15.18 -3.56
N LEU A 325 -1.82 -13.92 -3.40
CA LEU A 325 -1.45 -13.11 -2.24
C LEU A 325 -2.06 -13.68 -0.95
N ASP A 326 -3.29 -14.19 -0.99
CA ASP A 326 -3.97 -14.80 0.15
C ASP A 326 -3.23 -16.01 0.74
N ALA A 327 -2.41 -16.70 -0.06
CA ALA A 327 -1.56 -17.79 0.42
C ALA A 327 -0.43 -17.33 1.38
N VAL A 328 -0.09 -16.04 1.40
CA VAL A 328 0.96 -15.50 2.27
C VAL A 328 0.42 -15.36 3.70
N PRO A 329 1.08 -15.94 4.72
CA PRO A 329 0.62 -15.87 6.10
C PRO A 329 0.32 -14.45 6.56
N GLY A 330 -0.93 -14.26 6.98
CA GLY A 330 -1.44 -12.98 7.48
C GLY A 330 -2.09 -12.11 6.41
N ILE A 331 -1.86 -12.34 5.12
CA ILE A 331 -2.74 -11.79 4.09
C ILE A 331 -4.04 -12.59 4.13
N GLY A 332 -5.16 -11.87 4.14
CA GLY A 332 -6.49 -12.43 3.93
C GLY A 332 -7.09 -11.87 2.63
N PRO A 333 -8.28 -12.34 2.20
CA PRO A 333 -8.87 -11.93 0.92
C PRO A 333 -9.03 -10.41 0.79
N ALA A 334 -9.55 -9.75 1.83
CA ALA A 334 -9.72 -8.29 1.84
C ALA A 334 -8.38 -7.53 1.79
N THR A 335 -7.34 -8.04 2.47
CA THR A 335 -6.00 -7.44 2.45
C THR A 335 -5.39 -7.55 1.05
N ALA A 336 -5.52 -8.70 0.40
CA ALA A 336 -5.05 -8.90 -0.98
C ALA A 336 -5.71 -7.91 -1.95
N GLN A 337 -7.03 -7.73 -1.84
CA GLN A 337 -7.78 -6.75 -2.62
C GLN A 337 -7.29 -5.32 -2.39
N ILE A 338 -7.03 -4.92 -1.13
CA ILE A 338 -6.51 -3.58 -0.79
C ILE A 338 -5.09 -3.38 -1.34
N ILE A 339 -4.24 -4.41 -1.32
CA ILE A 339 -2.90 -4.35 -1.89
C ILE A 339 -3.02 -4.05 -3.39
N LEU A 340 -3.76 -4.86 -4.15
CA LEU A 340 -3.95 -4.68 -5.59
C LEU A 340 -4.62 -3.35 -5.94
N ALA A 341 -5.60 -2.90 -5.14
CA ALA A 341 -6.23 -1.59 -5.30
C ALA A 341 -5.27 -0.42 -5.06
N ALA A 342 -4.20 -0.63 -4.30
CA ALA A 342 -3.21 0.39 -3.98
C ALA A 342 -2.07 0.45 -5.00
N ILE A 343 -1.63 -0.70 -5.53
CA ILE A 343 -0.40 -0.80 -6.34
C ILE A 343 -0.64 -1.22 -7.79
N GLY A 344 -1.82 -1.79 -8.11
CA GLY A 344 -2.15 -2.33 -9.42
C GLY A 344 -1.65 -3.76 -9.66
N ALA A 345 -1.88 -4.26 -10.87
CA ALA A 345 -1.40 -5.56 -11.35
C ALA A 345 -0.13 -5.48 -12.20
N ASP A 346 0.38 -4.27 -12.44
CA ASP A 346 1.57 -4.03 -13.27
C ASP A 346 2.72 -3.51 -12.40
N MET A 347 3.74 -4.35 -12.21
CA MET A 347 4.93 -4.02 -11.41
C MET A 347 6.01 -3.27 -12.20
N SER A 348 5.87 -3.04 -13.51
CA SER A 348 6.84 -2.25 -14.30
C SER A 348 7.05 -0.84 -13.73
N ARG A 349 6.02 -0.28 -13.06
CA ARG A 349 6.09 1.03 -12.40
C ARG A 349 6.94 1.03 -11.12
N PHE A 350 7.26 -0.15 -10.60
CA PHE A 350 8.16 -0.36 -9.47
C PHE A 350 9.26 -1.33 -9.90
N PRO A 351 10.33 -0.85 -10.55
CA PRO A 351 11.35 -1.73 -11.17
C PRO A 351 11.98 -2.73 -10.19
N THR A 352 12.02 -2.40 -8.91
CA THR A 352 12.45 -3.31 -7.85
C THR A 352 11.48 -3.25 -6.66
N PRO A 353 11.44 -4.31 -5.82
CA PRO A 353 10.64 -4.28 -4.59
C PRO A 353 11.02 -3.14 -3.64
N GLU A 354 12.27 -2.66 -3.66
CA GLU A 354 12.72 -1.49 -2.89
C GLU A 354 12.01 -0.21 -3.32
N HIS A 355 11.76 -0.03 -4.62
CA HIS A 355 10.99 1.10 -5.14
C HIS A 355 9.57 1.10 -4.56
N LEU A 356 8.92 -0.07 -4.55
CA LEU A 356 7.58 -0.21 -3.97
C LEU A 356 7.58 0.05 -2.46
N VAL A 357 8.55 -0.49 -1.72
CA VAL A 357 8.69 -0.29 -0.27
C VAL A 357 8.95 1.19 0.08
N SER A 358 9.77 1.88 -0.72
CA SER A 358 10.08 3.31 -0.58
C SER A 358 8.86 4.18 -0.88
N TRP A 359 8.09 3.83 -1.93
CA TRP A 359 6.83 4.49 -2.27
C TRP A 359 5.79 4.32 -1.16
N ALA A 360 5.63 3.09 -0.64
CA ALA A 360 4.72 2.77 0.46
C ALA A 360 5.16 3.36 1.81
N LYS A 361 6.37 3.93 1.90
CA LYS A 361 6.98 4.47 3.13
C LYS A 361 7.06 3.43 4.25
N LEU A 362 7.50 2.22 3.90
CA LEU A 362 7.80 1.13 4.86
C LEU A 362 9.30 0.98 5.16
N CYS A 363 10.13 1.85 4.61
CA CYS A 363 11.54 1.99 4.97
C CYS A 363 11.78 3.26 5.82
N PRO A 364 12.73 3.22 6.77
CA PRO A 364 13.20 4.43 7.44
C PRO A 364 13.85 5.38 6.42
N ARG A 365 13.79 6.68 6.69
CA ARG A 365 14.53 7.68 5.90
C ARG A 365 15.98 7.69 6.34
N THR A 366 16.93 7.64 5.42
CA THR A 366 18.34 7.89 5.73
C THR A 366 18.56 9.40 5.86
N ILE A 367 19.12 9.83 6.98
CA ILE A 367 19.53 11.22 7.23
C ILE A 367 21.04 11.20 7.43
N GLN A 368 21.77 11.69 6.42
CA GLN A 368 23.22 11.82 6.47
C GLN A 368 23.61 13.29 6.63
N SER A 369 24.49 13.57 7.57
CA SER A 369 25.13 14.88 7.75
C SER A 369 26.63 14.67 7.95
N GLY A 370 27.44 15.13 6.98
CA GLY A 370 28.87 14.84 6.93
C GLY A 370 29.13 13.33 6.95
N ALA A 371 29.92 12.86 7.92
CA ALA A 371 30.24 11.45 8.13
C ALA A 371 29.22 10.67 9.00
N LYS A 372 28.18 11.33 9.52
CA LYS A 372 27.20 10.71 10.42
C LYS A 372 25.96 10.29 9.65
N ASN A 373 25.62 9.00 9.77
CA ASN A 373 24.39 8.42 9.27
C ASN A 373 23.43 8.18 10.43
N SER A 374 22.21 8.70 10.31
CA SER A 374 21.12 8.47 11.25
C SER A 374 19.87 8.03 10.51
N ALA A 375 19.00 7.29 11.19
CA ALA A 375 17.73 6.84 10.63
C ALA A 375 16.59 7.71 11.14
N GLY A 376 15.90 8.38 10.23
CA GLY A 376 14.65 9.07 10.48
C GLY A 376 13.43 8.14 10.46
N PRO A 377 12.27 8.62 10.95
CA PRO A 377 11.03 7.85 10.93
C PRO A 377 10.59 7.55 9.49
N ALA A 378 9.84 6.46 9.34
CA ALA A 378 9.15 6.17 8.09
C ALA A 378 8.08 7.24 7.82
N GLY A 379 7.92 7.63 6.55
CA GLY A 379 6.89 8.61 6.15
C GLY A 379 5.46 8.08 6.32
N GLN A 380 4.47 8.95 6.08
CA GLN A 380 3.05 8.59 6.26
C GLN A 380 2.57 7.55 5.25
N GLY A 381 2.97 7.63 3.97
CA GLY A 381 2.60 6.65 2.93
C GLY A 381 1.09 6.62 2.64
N ASN A 382 0.63 5.62 1.89
CA ASN A 382 -0.79 5.38 1.67
C ASN A 382 -1.41 4.76 2.93
N PRO A 383 -2.37 5.43 3.62
CA PRO A 383 -2.90 4.96 4.90
C PRO A 383 -3.67 3.64 4.77
N TRP A 384 -4.35 3.40 3.65
CA TRP A 384 -5.13 2.18 3.41
C TRP A 384 -4.20 0.96 3.25
N LEU A 385 -3.16 1.11 2.43
CA LEU A 385 -2.16 0.06 2.23
C LEU A 385 -1.41 -0.24 3.53
N LYS A 386 -0.96 0.79 4.26
CA LYS A 386 -0.23 0.59 5.52
C LYS A 386 -1.11 -0.02 6.61
N GLY A 387 -2.39 0.36 6.69
CA GLY A 387 -3.36 -0.26 7.59
C GLY A 387 -3.48 -1.76 7.32
N ALA A 388 -3.78 -2.12 6.07
CA ALA A 388 -3.93 -3.52 5.65
C ALA A 388 -2.65 -4.34 5.89
N LEU A 389 -1.47 -3.80 5.56
CA LEU A 389 -0.19 -4.48 5.81
C LEU A 389 0.14 -4.59 7.31
N GLY A 390 -0.30 -3.64 8.13
CA GLY A 390 -0.16 -3.69 9.58
C GLY A 390 -1.03 -4.78 10.21
N GLU A 391 -2.27 -4.92 9.75
CA GLU A 391 -3.16 -6.02 10.13
C GLU A 391 -2.59 -7.36 9.69
N ALA A 392 -2.11 -7.45 8.45
CA ALA A 392 -1.48 -8.66 7.93
C ALA A 392 -0.24 -9.07 8.71
N ALA A 393 0.62 -8.11 9.05
CA ALA A 393 1.79 -8.34 9.89
C ALA A 393 1.40 -8.82 11.30
N ASN A 394 0.34 -8.26 11.89
CA ASN A 394 -0.19 -8.69 13.18
C ASN A 394 -0.77 -10.11 13.14
N ALA A 395 -1.47 -10.46 12.06
CA ALA A 395 -1.96 -11.82 11.85
C ALA A 395 -0.78 -12.81 11.70
N ALA A 396 0.18 -12.50 10.82
CA ALA A 396 1.38 -13.31 10.61
C ALA A 396 2.19 -13.51 11.90
N ALA A 397 2.31 -12.48 12.73
CA ALA A 397 3.06 -12.52 13.99
C ALA A 397 2.61 -13.62 14.97
N ARG A 398 1.34 -14.05 14.88
CA ARG A 398 0.73 -15.07 15.76
C ARG A 398 0.89 -16.49 15.22
N THR A 399 1.48 -16.67 14.04
CA THR A 399 1.63 -17.97 13.37
C THR A 399 3.04 -18.56 13.57
N ASP A 400 3.18 -19.87 13.40
CA ASP A 400 4.49 -20.53 13.42
C ASP A 400 5.12 -20.63 12.02
N THR A 401 5.27 -19.46 11.39
CA THR A 401 5.78 -19.27 10.03
C THR A 401 7.10 -18.51 10.01
N PHE A 402 7.73 -18.41 8.84
CA PHE A 402 8.88 -17.55 8.58
C PHE A 402 8.62 -16.10 9.01
N LEU A 403 7.47 -15.53 8.61
CA LEU A 403 7.08 -14.16 8.96
C LEU A 403 6.82 -14.00 10.46
N GLY A 404 6.16 -14.99 11.09
CA GLY A 404 5.95 -15.02 12.53
C GLY A 404 7.27 -15.08 13.31
N ALA A 405 8.20 -15.94 12.89
CA ALA A 405 9.53 -16.04 13.49
C ALA A 405 10.33 -14.73 13.31
N ARG A 406 10.22 -14.09 12.15
CA ARG A 406 10.83 -12.77 11.90
C ARG A 406 10.31 -11.72 12.87
N TYR A 407 8.99 -11.64 13.08
CA TYR A 407 8.38 -10.76 14.07
C TYR A 407 8.96 -11.01 15.46
N ARG A 408 8.93 -12.27 15.94
CA ARG A 408 9.40 -12.67 17.28
C ARG A 408 10.86 -12.31 17.52
N ARG A 409 11.72 -12.33 16.49
CA ARG A 409 13.14 -11.90 16.59
C ARG A 409 13.33 -10.39 16.69
N ILE A 410 12.46 -9.60 16.05
CA ILE A 410 12.59 -8.14 15.99
C ILE A 410 11.94 -7.50 17.21
N VAL A 411 10.77 -7.98 17.64
CA VAL A 411 10.01 -7.41 18.75
C VAL A 411 10.83 -7.37 20.04
N LYS A 412 11.61 -8.42 20.33
CA LYS A 412 12.51 -8.50 21.50
C LYS A 412 13.57 -7.41 21.56
N ARG A 413 13.96 -6.83 20.41
CA ARG A 413 15.07 -5.85 20.32
C ARG A 413 14.61 -4.44 19.99
N ARG A 414 13.45 -4.28 19.33
CA ARG A 414 13.01 -3.01 18.74
C ARG A 414 11.60 -2.60 19.14
N GLY A 415 10.87 -3.45 19.86
CA GLY A 415 9.48 -3.22 20.25
C GLY A 415 8.46 -3.55 19.14
N HIS A 416 7.19 -3.58 19.54
CA HIS A 416 6.06 -4.07 18.73
C HIS A 416 5.90 -3.31 17.41
N ALA A 417 5.79 -1.98 17.46
CA ALA A 417 5.53 -1.16 16.26
C ALA A 417 6.60 -1.34 15.17
N LYS A 418 7.90 -1.34 15.55
CA LYS A 418 9.00 -1.52 14.59
C LYS A 418 9.04 -2.94 14.02
N ALA A 419 8.66 -3.95 14.82
CA ALA A 419 8.57 -5.32 14.35
C ALA A 419 7.46 -5.50 13.30
N LEU A 420 6.29 -4.90 13.52
CA LEU A 420 5.20 -4.93 12.54
C LEU A 420 5.60 -4.27 11.22
N VAL A 421 6.23 -3.08 11.26
CA VAL A 421 6.70 -2.41 10.03
C VAL A 421 7.69 -3.28 9.26
N ALA A 422 8.59 -3.97 9.95
CA ALA A 422 9.57 -4.85 9.31
C ALA A 422 8.93 -6.08 8.66
N VAL A 423 7.88 -6.65 9.27
CA VAL A 423 7.11 -7.76 8.71
C VAL A 423 6.25 -7.28 7.55
N ALA A 424 5.54 -6.14 7.69
CA ALA A 424 4.79 -5.48 6.62
C ALA A 424 5.66 -5.20 5.39
N ARG A 425 6.91 -4.73 5.58
CA ARG A 425 7.88 -4.60 4.49
C ARG A 425 8.14 -5.95 3.80
N SER A 426 8.31 -7.02 4.57
CA SER A 426 8.60 -8.36 4.03
C SER A 426 7.41 -8.90 3.24
N ILE A 427 6.19 -8.71 3.75
CA ILE A 427 4.93 -9.02 3.06
C ILE A 427 4.84 -8.27 1.73
N LEU A 428 5.14 -6.97 1.71
CA LEU A 428 5.06 -6.16 0.49
C LEU A 428 6.12 -6.57 -0.56
N VAL A 429 7.31 -6.98 -0.13
CA VAL A 429 8.35 -7.53 -1.02
C VAL A 429 7.89 -8.86 -1.63
N ILE A 430 7.32 -9.76 -0.81
CA ILE A 430 6.74 -11.01 -1.31
C ILE A 430 5.64 -10.73 -2.32
N ALA A 431 4.73 -9.80 -2.01
CA ALA A 431 3.65 -9.41 -2.91
C ALA A 431 4.18 -8.89 -4.26
N TRP A 432 5.24 -8.08 -4.25
CA TRP A 432 5.87 -7.61 -5.49
C TRP A 432 6.33 -8.78 -6.38
N HIS A 433 7.03 -9.77 -5.80
CA HIS A 433 7.50 -10.93 -6.56
C HIS A 433 6.35 -11.79 -7.10
N LEU A 434 5.31 -12.03 -6.29
CA LEU A 434 4.15 -12.82 -6.69
C LEU A 434 3.30 -12.17 -7.80
N ILE A 435 3.34 -10.84 -7.91
CA ILE A 435 2.65 -10.09 -8.97
C ILE A 435 3.52 -9.96 -10.21
N ASN A 436 4.83 -9.74 -10.04
CA ASN A 436 5.76 -9.53 -11.15
C ASN A 436 6.06 -10.82 -11.93
N ASP A 437 6.02 -11.97 -11.25
CA ASP A 437 6.31 -13.28 -11.84
C ASP A 437 5.02 -14.15 -11.84
N PRO A 438 4.46 -14.46 -13.02
CA PRO A 438 3.24 -15.26 -13.13
C PRO A 438 3.42 -16.72 -12.71
N ASP A 439 4.65 -17.24 -12.67
CA ASP A 439 4.94 -18.61 -12.23
C ASP A 439 5.31 -18.67 -10.74
N ALA A 440 5.62 -17.52 -10.14
CA ALA A 440 5.91 -17.46 -8.72
C ALA A 440 4.70 -17.89 -7.88
N SER A 441 5.02 -18.75 -6.91
CA SER A 441 4.11 -19.22 -5.87
C SER A 441 4.75 -19.03 -4.50
N TYR A 442 3.94 -18.72 -3.49
CA TYR A 442 4.44 -18.56 -2.13
C TYR A 442 4.82 -19.92 -1.53
N GLN A 443 6.05 -20.04 -1.06
CA GLN A 443 6.52 -21.20 -0.31
C GLN A 443 6.85 -20.80 1.13
N GLU A 444 6.21 -21.46 2.09
CA GLU A 444 6.47 -21.24 3.50
C GLU A 444 7.82 -21.87 3.89
N LEU A 445 8.74 -21.05 4.40
CA LEU A 445 10.11 -21.46 4.71
C LEU A 445 10.25 -22.11 6.11
N GLY A 446 9.23 -21.96 6.95
CA GLY A 446 9.17 -22.48 8.31
C GLY A 446 9.73 -21.53 9.36
N ALA A 447 9.25 -21.67 10.60
CA ALA A 447 9.66 -20.81 11.72
C ALA A 447 11.14 -20.96 12.12
N ASP A 448 11.76 -22.07 11.75
CA ASP A 448 13.15 -22.40 12.05
C ASP A 448 14.15 -21.90 10.99
N TRP A 449 13.67 -21.43 9.82
CA TRP A 449 14.52 -20.96 8.72
C TRP A 449 15.55 -19.93 9.19
N HIS A 450 15.09 -18.98 9.99
CA HIS A 450 15.92 -17.93 10.57
C HIS A 450 16.98 -18.44 11.53
N ARG A 451 16.78 -19.62 12.13
CA ARG A 451 17.74 -20.29 13.00
C ARG A 451 18.77 -21.06 12.17
N ARG A 452 18.31 -21.79 11.14
CA ARG A 452 19.15 -22.56 10.21
C ARG A 452 20.11 -21.67 9.41
N HIS A 453 19.67 -20.47 9.06
CA HIS A 453 20.45 -19.50 8.27
C HIS A 453 21.04 -18.37 9.13
N LEU A 454 21.27 -18.61 10.43
CA LEU A 454 22.13 -17.74 11.23
C LEU A 454 23.56 -17.95 10.79
N ASP A 455 24.26 -16.87 10.42
CA ASP A 455 25.72 -16.86 10.27
C ASP A 455 26.35 -17.43 11.57
N PRO A 456 26.92 -18.65 11.52
CA PRO A 456 27.48 -19.30 12.69
C PRO A 456 28.59 -18.46 13.31
N ALA A 457 29.42 -17.81 12.50
CA ALA A 457 30.51 -16.96 12.97
C ALA A 457 29.98 -15.74 13.72
N ARG A 458 28.89 -15.13 13.25
CA ARG A 458 28.23 -14.04 13.99
C ARG A 458 27.63 -14.51 15.31
N LYS A 459 26.94 -15.65 15.31
CA LYS A 459 26.32 -16.19 16.54
C LYS A 459 27.38 -16.55 17.58
N THR A 460 28.47 -17.16 17.15
CA THR A 460 29.62 -17.48 18.00
C THR A 460 30.20 -16.21 18.62
N ARG A 461 30.43 -15.15 17.83
CA ARG A 461 30.90 -13.85 18.36
C ARG A 461 29.95 -13.24 19.40
N ASP A 462 28.64 -13.29 19.17
CA ASP A 462 27.65 -12.77 20.12
C ASP A 462 27.65 -13.56 21.45
N LEU A 463 27.79 -14.90 21.39
CA LEU A 463 27.89 -15.76 22.57
C LEU A 463 29.18 -15.52 23.37
N VAL A 464 30.33 -15.41 22.68
CA VAL A 464 31.60 -15.03 23.31
C VAL A 464 31.45 -13.70 24.05
N ARG A 465 30.86 -12.69 23.40
CA ARG A 465 30.66 -11.37 24.01
C ARG A 465 29.78 -11.41 25.26
N GLN A 466 28.72 -12.22 25.24
CA GLN A 466 27.82 -12.37 26.40
C GLN A 466 28.52 -13.06 27.57
N LEU A 467 29.29 -14.12 27.31
CA LEU A 467 30.07 -14.81 28.34
C LEU A 467 31.18 -13.91 28.92
N GLN A 468 31.85 -13.12 28.07
CA GLN A 468 32.82 -12.12 28.50
C GLN A 468 32.18 -11.02 29.35
N ALA A 469 30.98 -10.56 29.01
CA ALA A 469 30.25 -9.57 29.80
C ALA A 469 29.84 -10.10 31.18
N LEU A 470 29.75 -11.43 31.36
CA LEU A 470 29.53 -12.09 32.65
C LEU A 470 30.84 -12.37 33.41
N GLY A 471 32.00 -11.95 32.89
CA GLY A 471 33.30 -12.08 33.55
C GLY A 471 34.09 -13.34 33.17
N HIS A 472 33.62 -14.13 32.20
CA HIS A 472 34.35 -15.33 31.75
C HIS A 472 35.37 -14.99 30.66
N GLN A 473 36.57 -15.57 30.76
CA GLN A 473 37.45 -15.68 29.59
C GLN A 473 36.99 -16.85 28.72
N VAL A 474 36.75 -16.58 27.44
CA VAL A 474 36.23 -17.57 26.48
C VAL A 474 37.32 -17.86 25.46
N ALA A 475 37.85 -19.08 25.49
CA ALA A 475 38.68 -19.64 24.43
C ALA A 475 37.82 -20.59 23.58
N LEU A 476 37.80 -20.38 22.27
CA LEU A 476 37.10 -21.26 21.34
C LEU A 476 38.12 -22.23 20.75
N THR A 477 37.98 -23.51 21.07
CA THR A 477 38.77 -24.56 20.42
C THR A 477 37.96 -25.08 19.23
N PRO A 478 38.51 -25.06 17.99
CA PRO A 478 37.88 -25.73 16.87
C PRO A 478 37.73 -27.22 17.21
N ALA A 479 36.57 -27.80 16.85
CA ALA A 479 36.34 -29.24 17.00
C ALA A 479 37.16 -30.04 15.98
#